data_AF-A0A3B8ISX0-F1
#
_entry.id   AF-A0A3B8ISX0-F1
#
_cell.length_a   1.000
_cell.length_b   1.000
_cell.length_c   1.000
_cell.angle_alpha   90.00
_cell.angle_beta   90.00
_cell.angle_gamma   90.00
#
_symmetry.space_group_name_H-M   'P 1'
#
loop_
_entity.id
_entity.type
_entity.pdbx_description
1 polymer ?
#
loop_
_entity_poly.entity_id
_entity_poly.type
_entity_poly.pdbx_seq_one_letter_code
_entity_poly.pdbx_strand_id
1 'polypeptide(L)'
;MKTALLLSLAVGASLALVGCNANEKAADREASTPPPTLNSPHFLREEVNGEKLVIYQMMTRLFGNQNTTNKEYGSIHENGVGTFADVTPTALQGLRDLGATHVWYTGVLEHATMIDQREIGIPLDDVDGVKGRLGS
;
A
#
# COMPACT_ATOMS: atom_id res chain seq x y z
N MET A 1 -43.61 21.20 28.67
CA MET A 1 -43.39 22.27 29.66
C MET A 1 -43.62 21.71 31.05
N LYS A 2 -42.56 21.49 31.83
CA LYS A 2 -42.59 21.31 33.29
C LYS A 2 -41.14 21.31 33.82
N THR A 3 -40.79 22.49 34.36
CA THR A 3 -39.96 22.75 35.56
C THR A 3 -38.58 22.10 35.71
N ALA A 4 -37.59 22.99 35.74
CA ALA A 4 -36.22 22.82 36.21
C ALA A 4 -36.12 22.46 37.70
N LEU A 5 -35.05 21.74 38.06
CA LEU A 5 -34.44 21.84 39.38
C LEU A 5 -32.91 21.67 39.22
N LEU A 6 -32.21 22.80 39.32
CA LEU A 6 -30.77 22.87 39.52
C LEU A 6 -30.47 22.47 40.96
N LEU A 7 -29.52 21.55 41.16
CA LEU A 7 -28.85 21.38 42.44
C LEU A 7 -27.34 21.27 42.21
N SER A 8 -26.68 22.41 42.40
CA SER A 8 -25.26 22.56 42.58
C SER A 8 -24.82 21.95 43.92
N LEU A 9 -23.80 21.09 43.93
CA LEU A 9 -22.96 20.89 45.10
C LEU A 9 -21.51 20.77 44.65
N ALA A 10 -20.76 21.85 44.83
CA ALA A 10 -19.32 21.85 44.80
C ALA A 10 -18.81 21.39 46.17
N VAL A 11 -18.06 20.29 46.22
CA VAL A 11 -17.15 19.99 47.32
C VAL A 11 -15.84 19.53 46.70
N GLY A 12 -14.83 20.38 46.83
CA GLY A 12 -13.46 20.04 46.52
C GLY A 12 -12.87 19.13 47.61
N ALA A 13 -12.08 18.17 47.19
CA ALA A 13 -11.07 17.53 48.02
C ALA A 13 -9.86 17.25 47.12
N SER A 14 -8.87 18.13 47.22
CA SER A 14 -7.53 17.94 46.67
C SER A 14 -6.90 16.71 47.32
N LEU A 15 -6.50 15.72 46.51
CA LEU A 15 -5.62 14.65 46.95
C LEU A 15 -4.32 14.74 46.15
N ALA A 16 -3.24 15.13 46.83
CA ALA A 16 -1.92 15.27 46.26
C ALA A 16 -1.23 13.90 46.09
N LEU A 17 -0.70 13.70 44.87
CA LEU A 17 0.58 13.04 44.50
C LEU A 17 1.22 12.04 45.47
N VAL A 18 1.25 10.76 45.08
CA VAL A 18 2.39 9.84 45.30
C VAL A 18 2.46 8.77 44.19
N GLY A 19 3.64 8.67 43.54
CA GLY A 19 4.15 7.48 42.81
C GLY A 19 3.70 7.37 41.34
N CYS A 20 4.55 7.12 40.33
CA CYS A 20 5.87 6.48 40.31
C CYS A 20 6.80 7.14 39.29
N ASN A 21 8.08 7.26 39.67
CA ASN A 21 9.17 7.45 38.73
C ASN A 21 9.32 6.18 37.88
N ALA A 22 8.89 6.25 36.62
CA ALA A 22 9.40 5.40 35.56
C ALA A 22 10.22 6.30 34.63
N ASN A 23 11.52 6.32 34.87
CA ASN A 23 12.50 6.79 33.90
C ASN A 23 12.59 5.72 32.80
N GLU A 24 11.63 5.73 31.88
CA GLU A 24 11.76 5.04 30.61
C GLU A 24 12.32 6.04 29.61
N LYS A 25 13.65 6.00 29.43
CA LYS A 25 14.24 6.48 28.19
C LYS A 25 13.63 5.65 27.06
N ALA A 26 12.57 6.17 26.45
CA ALA A 26 12.21 5.81 25.09
C ALA A 26 13.42 6.20 24.22
N ALA A 27 14.21 5.20 23.85
CA ALA A 27 15.22 5.36 22.82
C ALA A 27 14.46 5.49 21.50
N ASP A 28 14.12 6.72 21.15
CA ASP A 28 13.68 7.09 19.81
C ASP A 28 14.80 6.71 18.85
N ARG A 29 14.74 5.51 18.29
CA ARG A 29 15.40 5.20 17.02
C ARG A 29 14.55 5.79 15.91
N GLU A 30 14.47 7.11 15.88
CA GLU A 30 14.13 7.80 14.65
C GLU A 30 15.32 7.56 13.71
N ALA A 31 15.12 6.65 12.75
CA ALA A 31 16.10 6.44 11.70
C ALA A 31 16.33 7.78 11.02
N SER A 32 17.50 8.36 11.25
CA SER A 32 17.94 9.64 10.70
C SER A 32 18.20 9.51 9.20
N THR A 33 17.19 9.22 8.41
CA THR A 33 17.28 9.40 6.97
C THR A 33 16.98 10.86 6.68
N PRO A 34 17.95 11.62 6.13
CA PRO A 34 17.68 13.00 5.72
C PRO A 34 16.49 12.99 4.75
N PRO A 35 15.65 14.04 4.78
CA PRO A 35 14.52 14.14 3.86
C PRO A 35 15.04 13.94 2.43
N PRO A 36 14.33 13.18 1.59
CA PRO A 36 14.76 12.91 0.24
C PRO A 36 15.02 14.23 -0.47
N THR A 37 16.29 14.46 -0.83
CA THR A 37 16.65 15.66 -1.56
C THR A 37 16.10 15.53 -2.97
N LEU A 38 15.42 16.58 -3.45
CA LEU A 38 14.78 16.62 -4.77
C LEU A 38 15.76 16.40 -5.95
N ASN A 39 17.07 16.40 -5.66
CA ASN A 39 18.16 16.20 -6.62
C ASN A 39 18.79 14.80 -6.52
N SER A 40 18.18 13.86 -5.82
CA SER A 40 18.64 12.47 -5.79
C SER A 40 18.48 11.83 -7.18
N PRO A 41 19.47 11.04 -7.67
CA PRO A 41 19.41 10.38 -8.97
C PRO A 41 18.25 9.37 -9.09
N HIS A 42 17.60 9.05 -7.97
CA HIS A 42 16.44 8.16 -7.93
C HIS A 42 15.10 8.84 -8.27
N PHE A 43 15.06 10.17 -8.35
CA PHE A 43 13.88 10.91 -8.81
C PHE A 43 14.12 11.45 -10.21
N LEU A 44 13.45 10.85 -11.20
CA LEU A 44 13.39 11.43 -12.53
C LEU A 44 12.54 12.71 -12.46
N ARG A 45 13.16 13.84 -12.77
CA ARG A 45 12.40 15.09 -12.97
C ARG A 45 11.83 15.05 -14.37
N GLU A 46 10.53 14.98 -14.45
CA GLU A 46 9.84 15.27 -15.70
C GLU A 46 9.69 16.77 -15.84
N GLU A 47 10.11 17.30 -17.00
CA GLU A 47 9.91 18.71 -17.33
C GLU A 47 8.42 18.90 -17.65
N VAL A 48 7.75 19.78 -16.89
CA VAL A 48 6.34 20.08 -17.10
C VAL A 48 6.20 20.90 -18.38
N ASN A 49 5.96 20.22 -19.50
CA ASN A 49 5.87 20.82 -20.83
C ASN A 49 4.50 21.48 -21.13
N GLY A 50 3.62 21.61 -20.12
CA GLY A 50 2.29 22.20 -20.26
C GLY A 50 1.24 21.26 -20.88
N GLU A 51 1.59 20.01 -21.19
CA GLU A 51 0.64 19.01 -21.65
C GLU A 51 -0.23 18.49 -20.51
N LYS A 52 -1.48 18.10 -20.84
CA LYS A 52 -2.40 17.53 -19.86
C LYS A 52 -1.93 16.13 -19.47
N LEU A 53 -1.66 15.94 -18.18
CA LEU A 53 -1.32 14.62 -17.63
C LEU A 53 -2.55 13.71 -17.60
N VAL A 54 -2.43 12.53 -18.19
CA VAL A 54 -3.44 11.46 -18.16
C VAL A 54 -2.75 10.19 -17.69
N ILE A 55 -3.05 9.79 -16.45
CA ILE A 55 -2.42 8.64 -15.80
C ILE A 55 -3.34 7.42 -15.94
N TYR A 56 -2.83 6.36 -16.54
CA TYR A 56 -3.45 5.05 -16.54
C TYR A 56 -2.96 4.25 -15.34
N GLN A 57 -3.82 4.05 -14.34
CA GLN A 57 -3.52 3.19 -13.21
C GLN A 57 -3.69 1.72 -13.61
N MET A 58 -2.58 0.98 -13.63
CA MET A 58 -2.53 -0.41 -14.05
C MET A 58 -2.35 -1.33 -12.85
N MET A 59 -3.29 -2.25 -12.64
CA MET A 59 -3.10 -3.38 -11.74
C MET A 59 -2.35 -4.49 -12.48
N THR A 60 -1.05 -4.63 -12.22
CA THR A 60 -0.16 -5.58 -12.94
C THR A 60 -0.67 -7.02 -12.89
N ARG A 61 -1.24 -7.41 -11.75
CA ARG A 61 -1.82 -8.74 -11.50
C ARG A 61 -2.96 -9.11 -12.46
N LEU A 62 -3.68 -8.12 -13.00
CA LEU A 62 -4.86 -8.33 -13.84
C LEU A 62 -4.66 -7.94 -15.29
N PHE A 63 -3.82 -6.94 -15.56
CA PHE A 63 -3.70 -6.31 -16.88
C PHE A 63 -3.50 -7.30 -18.03
N GLY A 64 -2.56 -8.23 -17.86
CA GLY A 64 -2.19 -9.22 -18.87
C GLY A 64 -2.92 -10.55 -18.79
N ASN A 65 -3.77 -10.75 -17.78
CA ASN A 65 -4.34 -12.07 -17.54
C ASN A 65 -5.47 -12.36 -18.54
N GLN A 66 -5.20 -13.25 -19.49
CA GLN A 66 -6.18 -13.69 -20.49
C GLN A 66 -7.10 -14.79 -19.97
N ASN A 67 -6.79 -15.37 -18.81
CA ASN A 67 -7.64 -16.38 -18.19
C ASN A 67 -8.86 -15.70 -17.56
N THR A 68 -10.05 -16.03 -18.06
CA THR A 68 -11.33 -15.49 -17.57
C THR A 68 -11.90 -16.28 -16.39
N THR A 69 -11.20 -17.32 -15.92
CA THR A 69 -11.61 -18.11 -14.77
C THR A 69 -11.46 -17.28 -13.50
N ASN A 70 -12.56 -17.12 -12.77
CA ASN A 70 -12.57 -16.48 -11.46
C ASN A 70 -13.14 -17.47 -10.43
N LYS A 71 -12.33 -18.48 -10.11
CA LYS A 71 -12.67 -19.43 -9.06
C LYS A 71 -12.36 -18.82 -7.71
N GLU A 72 -13.33 -18.88 -6.79
CA GLU A 72 -13.12 -18.42 -5.43
C GLU A 72 -11.95 -19.17 -4.79
N TYR A 73 -10.99 -18.41 -4.25
CA TYR A 73 -9.73 -18.90 -3.74
C TYR A 73 -8.92 -19.79 -4.70
N GLY A 74 -9.05 -19.54 -6.01
CA GLY A 74 -8.27 -20.23 -7.03
C GLY A 74 -6.77 -19.96 -6.90
N SER A 75 -5.99 -20.91 -7.37
CA SER A 75 -4.54 -20.79 -7.50
C SER A 75 -4.14 -19.97 -8.73
N ILE A 76 -2.86 -19.57 -8.78
CA ILE A 76 -2.25 -18.96 -9.97
C ILE A 76 -2.44 -19.82 -11.23
N HIS A 77 -2.44 -21.15 -11.10
CA HIS A 77 -2.65 -22.05 -12.25
C HIS A 77 -4.11 -22.09 -12.71
N GLU A 78 -5.07 -21.92 -11.81
CA GLU A 78 -6.50 -21.98 -12.12
C GLU A 78 -7.04 -20.65 -12.67
N ASN A 79 -6.69 -19.53 -12.01
CA ASN A 79 -7.22 -18.22 -12.35
C ASN A 79 -6.25 -17.40 -13.22
N GLY A 80 -4.98 -17.81 -13.31
CA GLY A 80 -3.95 -17.03 -13.99
C GLY A 80 -3.50 -15.81 -13.19
N VAL A 81 -2.44 -15.17 -13.69
CA VAL A 81 -1.97 -13.88 -13.19
C VAL A 81 -1.32 -13.12 -14.34
N GLY A 82 -1.51 -11.80 -14.36
CA GLY A 82 -0.75 -10.91 -15.24
C GLY A 82 0.69 -10.75 -14.78
N THR A 83 1.59 -10.59 -15.73
CA THR A 83 3.03 -10.39 -15.53
C THR A 83 3.51 -9.18 -16.31
N PHE A 84 4.73 -8.71 -16.03
CA PHE A 84 5.35 -7.66 -16.83
C PHE A 84 5.61 -8.06 -18.29
N ALA A 85 5.65 -9.36 -18.59
CA ALA A 85 5.77 -9.83 -19.97
C ALA A 85 4.55 -9.43 -20.83
N ASP A 86 3.40 -9.19 -20.19
CA ASP A 86 2.17 -8.80 -20.87
C ASP A 86 2.13 -7.29 -21.21
N VAL A 87 3.04 -6.50 -20.62
CA VAL A 87 3.21 -5.07 -20.93
C VAL A 87 4.08 -4.92 -22.17
N THR A 88 3.51 -5.32 -23.31
CA THR A 88 4.19 -5.33 -24.61
C THR A 88 4.19 -3.95 -25.28
N PRO A 89 5.05 -3.70 -26.29
CA PRO A 89 5.00 -2.48 -27.09
C PRO A 89 3.62 -2.21 -27.71
N THR A 90 2.92 -3.27 -28.13
CA THR A 90 1.55 -3.18 -28.65
C THR A 90 0.57 -2.73 -27.58
N ALA A 91 0.65 -3.30 -26.37
CA ALA A 91 -0.19 -2.90 -25.25
C ALA A 91 0.04 -1.43 -24.87
N LEU A 92 1.30 -1.00 -24.80
CA LEU A 92 1.67 0.39 -24.54
C LEU A 92 1.20 1.34 -25.64
N GLN A 93 1.22 0.90 -26.91
CA GLN A 93 0.67 1.69 -28.00
C GLN A 93 -0.86 1.84 -27.85
N GLY A 94 -1.58 0.78 -27.50
CA GLY A 94 -3.02 0.87 -27.21
C GLY A 94 -3.35 1.82 -26.06
N LEU A 95 -2.52 1.87 -25.01
CA LEU A 95 -2.68 2.86 -23.92
C LEU A 95 -2.45 4.29 -24.41
N ARG A 96 -1.49 4.51 -25.32
CA ARG A 96 -1.30 5.82 -25.97
C ARG A 96 -2.48 6.21 -26.85
N ASP A 97 -3.02 5.28 -27.61
CA ASP A 97 -4.17 5.51 -28.49
C ASP A 97 -5.44 5.83 -27.67
N LEU A 98 -5.54 5.29 -26.45
CA LEU A 98 -6.55 5.66 -25.45
C LEU A 98 -6.34 7.10 -24.88
N GLY A 99 -5.17 7.70 -25.09
CA GLY A 99 -4.81 9.04 -24.62
C GLY A 99 -4.07 9.07 -23.28
N ALA A 100 -3.56 7.93 -22.79
CA ALA A 100 -2.73 7.91 -21.59
C ALA A 100 -1.33 8.47 -21.89
N THR A 101 -0.86 9.38 -21.05
CA THR A 101 0.51 9.91 -21.13
C THR A 101 1.44 9.18 -20.16
N HIS A 102 0.89 8.67 -19.06
CA HIS A 102 1.63 8.01 -17.99
C HIS A 102 0.99 6.70 -17.58
N VAL A 103 1.80 5.74 -17.13
CA VAL A 103 1.32 4.49 -16.53
C VAL A 103 1.76 4.45 -15.08
N TRP A 104 0.79 4.27 -14.18
CA TRP A 104 1.05 4.03 -12.78
C TRP A 104 0.83 2.55 -12.47
N TYR A 105 1.92 1.82 -12.30
CA TYR A 105 1.88 0.43 -11.88
C TYR A 105 1.55 0.32 -10.39
N THR A 106 0.52 -0.46 -10.07
CA THR A 106 0.14 -0.80 -8.69
C THR A 106 0.28 -2.30 -8.45
N GLY A 107 0.66 -2.67 -7.23
CA GLY A 107 0.89 -4.07 -6.86
C GLY A 107 2.15 -4.70 -7.46
N VAL A 108 3.21 -3.91 -7.64
CA VAL A 108 4.51 -4.39 -8.20
C VAL A 108 5.39 -5.03 -7.14
N LEU A 109 5.38 -4.46 -5.94
CA LEU A 109 6.20 -4.97 -4.85
C LEU A 109 5.69 -6.35 -4.44
N GLU A 110 6.63 -7.18 -4.00
CA GLU A 110 6.30 -8.48 -3.43
C GLU A 110 5.43 -8.26 -2.18
N HIS A 111 4.30 -8.96 -2.16
CA HIS A 111 3.35 -8.97 -1.07
C HIS A 111 3.42 -10.32 -0.38
N ALA A 112 3.13 -10.33 0.92
CA ALA A 112 3.03 -11.57 1.68
C ALA A 112 2.13 -12.60 0.96
N THR A 113 2.66 -13.78 0.71
CA THR A 113 2.05 -14.82 -0.13
C THR A 113 2.01 -16.17 0.57
N MET A 114 0.97 -16.97 0.26
CA MET A 114 0.87 -18.36 0.69
C MET A 114 1.58 -19.35 -0.26
N ILE A 115 2.18 -18.85 -1.36
CA ILE A 115 2.84 -19.70 -2.35
C ILE A 115 4.33 -19.81 -2.05
N ASP A 116 4.84 -21.04 -2.05
CA ASP A 116 6.27 -21.31 -1.97
C ASP A 116 6.97 -20.85 -3.26
N GLN A 117 7.73 -19.76 -3.16
CA GLN A 117 8.55 -19.22 -4.26
C GLN A 117 10.05 -19.25 -3.93
N ARG A 118 10.48 -20.18 -3.07
CA ARG A 118 11.90 -20.35 -2.73
C ARG A 118 12.77 -20.68 -3.93
N GLU A 119 12.19 -21.24 -4.99
CA GLU A 119 12.86 -21.50 -6.26
C GLU A 119 13.45 -20.25 -6.94
N ILE A 120 12.83 -19.08 -6.72
CA ILE A 120 13.32 -17.77 -7.19
C ILE A 120 13.94 -16.93 -6.07
N GLY A 121 14.21 -17.54 -4.92
CA GLY A 121 14.91 -16.89 -3.79
C GLY A 121 14.02 -16.09 -2.84
N ILE A 122 12.69 -16.22 -2.92
CA ILE A 122 11.76 -15.55 -1.99
C ILE A 122 11.57 -16.42 -0.74
N PRO A 123 11.80 -15.90 0.48
CA PRO A 123 11.52 -16.62 1.74
C PRO A 123 10.03 -16.93 1.92
N LEU A 124 9.71 -17.86 2.84
CA LEU A 124 8.32 -18.11 3.21
C LEU A 124 7.82 -17.03 4.16
N ASP A 125 6.61 -16.53 3.90
CA ASP A 125 5.93 -15.57 4.76
C ASP A 125 5.20 -16.21 5.94
N ASP A 126 4.96 -15.39 6.96
CA ASP A 126 4.08 -15.74 8.07
C ASP A 126 2.62 -15.70 7.62
N VAL A 127 1.92 -16.81 7.82
CA VAL A 127 0.52 -17.01 7.42
C VAL A 127 -0.43 -15.99 8.05
N ASP A 128 -0.12 -15.48 9.24
CA ASP A 128 -0.96 -14.51 9.94
C ASP A 128 -0.95 -13.12 9.28
N GLY A 129 0.07 -12.83 8.47
CA GLY A 129 0.20 -11.59 7.70
C GLY A 129 -0.37 -11.67 6.28
N VAL A 130 -0.71 -12.87 5.80
CA VAL A 130 -1.12 -13.08 4.40
C VAL A 130 -2.59 -12.72 4.20
N LYS A 131 -2.86 -11.85 3.24
CA LYS A 131 -4.22 -11.38 2.92
C LYS A 131 -4.88 -12.13 1.75
N GLY A 132 -4.22 -13.12 1.14
CA GLY A 132 -4.81 -13.92 0.06
C GLY A 132 -3.82 -14.86 -0.63
N ARG A 133 -4.35 -15.70 -1.54
CA ARG A 133 -3.54 -16.58 -2.40
C ARG A 133 -3.24 -15.88 -3.74
N LEU A 134 -2.11 -16.19 -4.37
CA LEU A 134 -1.87 -15.77 -5.76
C LEU A 134 -2.89 -16.47 -6.67
N GLY A 135 -3.62 -15.70 -7.48
CA GLY A 135 -4.77 -16.16 -8.26
C GLY A 135 -6.14 -15.92 -7.63
N SER A 136 -6.24 -15.68 -6.30
CA SER A 136 -7.51 -15.42 -5.59
C SER A 136 -7.99 -13.96 -5.67
#